data_AF-A0A933V4P6-F1
#
_entry.id   AF-A0A933V4P6-F1
#
_cell.length_a   1.000
_cell.length_b   1.000
_cell.length_c   1.000
_cell.angle_alpha   90.00
_cell.angle_beta   90.00
_cell.angle_gamma   90.00
#
_symmetry.space_group_name_H-M   'P 1'
#
loop_
_entity.id
_entity.type
_entity.pdbx_description
1 polymer ?
#
loop_
_entity_poly.entity_id
_entity_poly.type
_entity_poly.pdbx_seq_one_letter_code
_entity_poly.pdbx_strand_id
1 'polypeptide(L)' 'GVRVIHRVGRLLPGDRIVLVVVSSTHLQAAFAACEFIMDYLKTQAPFWKLEETAAGSHWVDARESDDAALRRWSPE' A
#
# COMPACT_ATOMS: atom_id res chain seq x y z
N GLY A 1 17.24 -7.82 2.20
CA GLY A 1 16.81 -6.93 3.30
C GLY A 1 15.59 -6.14 2.87
N VAL A 2 14.84 -5.56 3.82
CA VAL A 2 13.59 -4.84 3.54
C VAL A 2 13.62 -3.45 4.18
N ARG A 3 13.11 -2.44 3.47
CA ARG A 3 12.86 -1.09 3.97
C ARG A 3 11.48 -0.63 3.54
N VAL A 4 10.68 -0.15 4.50
CA VAL A 4 9.38 0.46 4.25
C VAL A 4 9.36 1.87 4.85
N ILE A 5 8.91 2.84 4.07
CA ILE A 5 8.68 4.23 4.51
C ILE A 5 7.29 4.62 4.04
N HIS A 6 6.41 5.00 4.96
CA HIS A 6 5.08 5.49 4.65
C HIS A 6 4.89 6.89 5.24
N ARG A 7 4.45 7.85 4.42
CA ARG A 7 4.18 9.23 4.86
C ARG A 7 2.75 9.37 5.34
N VAL A 8 2.51 10.35 6.20
CA VAL A 8 1.19 10.73 6.71
C VAL A 8 1.06 12.26 6.70
N GLY A 9 -0.17 12.75 6.84
CA GLY A 9 -0.50 14.18 6.80
C GLY A 9 -1.01 14.64 5.43
N ARG A 10 -0.96 15.95 5.18
CA ARG A 10 -1.41 16.56 3.93
C ARG A 10 -0.48 16.17 2.79
N LEU A 11 -1.04 15.58 1.74
CA LEU A 11 -0.33 15.17 0.52
C LEU A 11 -1.11 15.67 -0.69
N LEU A 12 -0.39 16.17 -1.69
CA LEU A 12 -0.96 16.66 -2.94
C LEU A 12 -0.83 15.62 -4.06
N PRO A 13 -1.63 15.71 -5.13
CA PRO A 13 -1.44 14.88 -6.32
C PRO A 13 0.00 14.95 -6.83
N GLY A 14 0.63 13.79 -7.02
CA GLY A 14 2.03 13.66 -7.44
C GLY A 14 3.03 13.47 -6.28
N ASP A 15 2.64 13.69 -5.03
CA ASP A 15 3.51 13.43 -3.90
C ASP A 15 3.79 11.94 -3.71
N ARG A 16 5.04 11.62 -3.34
CA ARG A 16 5.41 10.27 -2.93
C ARG A 16 4.77 9.96 -1.58
N ILE A 17 3.99 8.88 -1.51
CA ILE A 17 3.27 8.47 -0.29
C ILE A 17 3.98 7.33 0.43
N VAL A 18 4.40 6.31 -0.32
CA VAL A 18 4.99 5.08 0.21
C VAL A 18 6.20 4.66 -0.61
N LEU A 19 7.19 4.10 0.07
CA LEU A 19 8.37 3.46 -0.52
C LEU A 19 8.54 2.07 0.11
N VAL A 20 8.62 1.04 -0.73
CA VAL A 20 9.01 -0.32 -0.35
C VAL A 20 10.25 -0.70 -1.17
N VAL A 21 11.31 -1.10 -0.49
CA VAL A 21 12.56 -1.57 -1.11
C VAL A 21 12.90 -2.94 -0.55
N VAL A 22 13.10 -3.89 -1.46
CA VAL A 22 13.49 -5.26 -1.12
C VAL A 22 14.77 -5.62 -1.88
N SER A 23 15.73 -6.21 -1.16
CA SER A 23 16.92 -6.82 -1.73
C SER A 23 16.94 -8.32 -1.46
N SER A 24 17.29 -9.10 -2.49
CA SER A 24 17.44 -10.55 -2.42
C SER A 24 18.55 -10.99 -3.37
N THR A 25 19.13 -12.18 -3.13
CA THR A 25 20.09 -12.81 -4.04
C THR A 25 19.43 -13.31 -5.33
N HIS A 26 18.11 -13.56 -5.29
CA HIS A 26 17.32 -13.99 -6.45
C HIS A 26 16.28 -12.93 -6.81
N LEU A 27 16.23 -12.56 -8.09
CA LEU A 27 15.37 -11.51 -8.62
C LEU A 27 13.88 -11.76 -8.31
N GLN A 28 13.41 -12.99 -8.57
CA GLN A 28 12.02 -13.39 -8.36
C GLN A 28 11.61 -13.25 -6.90
N ALA A 29 12.50 -13.61 -5.97
CA ALA A 29 12.23 -13.46 -4.54
C ALA A 29 12.14 -11.99 -4.12
N ALA A 30 12.96 -11.10 -4.69
CA ALA A 30 12.87 -9.67 -4.42
C ALA A 30 11.53 -9.08 -4.89
N PHE A 31 11.09 -9.43 -6.09
CA PHE A 31 9.81 -8.97 -6.63
C PHE A 31 8.63 -9.52 -5.83
N ALA A 32 8.57 -10.83 -5.58
CA ALA A 32 7.48 -11.46 -4.85
C ALA A 32 7.32 -10.87 -3.44
N ALA A 33 8.43 -10.65 -2.72
CA ALA A 33 8.37 -10.04 -1.40
C ALA A 33 7.95 -8.55 -1.45
N CYS A 34 8.39 -7.80 -2.46
CA CYS A 34 7.97 -6.40 -2.62
C CYS A 34 6.47 -6.29 -2.89
N GLU A 35 5.94 -7.16 -3.76
CA GLU A 35 4.51 -7.25 -4.08
C GLU A 35 3.69 -7.66 -2.86
N PHE A 36 4.11 -8.70 -2.15
CA PHE A 36 3.49 -9.14 -0.90
C PHE A 36 3.36 -8.00 0.11
N ILE A 37 4.45 -7.25 0.35
CA ILE A 37 4.43 -6.13 1.31
C ILE A 37 3.44 -5.04 0.87
N MET A 38 3.39 -4.71 -0.42
CA MET A 38 2.46 -3.70 -0.94
C MET A 38 1.00 -4.12 -0.80
N ASP A 39 0.67 -5.36 -1.14
CA ASP A 39 -0.69 -5.91 -1.01
C ASP A 39 -1.13 -5.96 0.46
N TYR A 40 -0.23 -6.40 1.36
CA TYR A 40 -0.50 -6.45 2.78
C TYR A 40 -0.65 -5.05 3.40
N LEU A 41 0.17 -4.08 2.98
CA LEU A 41 0.10 -2.71 3.51
C LEU A 41 -1.23 -2.04 3.15
N LYS A 42 -1.72 -2.22 1.93
CA LYS A 42 -2.98 -1.61 1.49
C LYS A 42 -4.22 -2.13 2.21
N THR A 43 -4.15 -3.35 2.75
CA THR A 43 -5.30 -4.03 3.37
C THR A 43 -5.24 -4.02 4.89
N GLN A 44 -4.06 -4.24 5.48
CA GLN A 44 -3.93 -4.49 6.91
C GLN A 44 -3.35 -3.31 7.69
N ALA A 45 -2.71 -2.34 7.03
CA ALA A 45 -2.15 -1.20 7.74
C ALA A 45 -3.26 -0.20 8.12
N PRO A 46 -3.32 0.27 9.39
CA PRO A 46 -4.40 1.11 9.88
C PRO A 46 -4.23 2.57 9.42
N PHE A 47 -4.56 2.84 8.15
CA PHE A 47 -4.57 4.17 7.56
C PHE A 47 -5.95 4.52 7.02
N TRP A 48 -6.31 5.80 7.10
CA TRP A 48 -7.51 6.36 6.48
C TRP A 48 -7.12 7.51 5.58
N LYS A 49 -7.72 7.56 4.38
CA LYS A 49 -7.49 8.64 3.42
C LYS A 49 -8.68 9.59 3.43
N LEU A 50 -8.44 10.83 3.83
CA LEU A 50 -9.42 11.91 3.70
C LEU A 50 -9.16 12.66 2.39
N GLU A 51 -10.17 12.81 1.54
CA GLU A 51 -10.12 13.63 0.35
C GLU A 51 -10.88 14.94 0.56
N GLU A 52 -10.20 16.06 0.32
CA GLU A 52 -10.76 17.41 0.44
C GLU A 52 -11.06 17.95 -0.96
N THR A 53 -12.34 18.27 -1.21
CA THR A 53 -12.83 18.78 -2.49
C THR A 53 -13.54 20.13 -2.29
N ALA A 54 -13.89 20.82 -3.38
CA ALA A 54 -14.70 22.03 -3.31
C ALA A 54 -16.08 21.81 -2.66
N ALA A 55 -16.60 20.58 -2.69
CA ALA A 55 -17.87 20.20 -2.08
C ALA A 55 -17.74 19.81 -0.59
N GLY A 56 -16.51 19.76 -0.06
CA GLY A 56 -16.22 19.31 1.30
C GLY A 56 -15.27 18.12 1.36
N SER A 57 -15.08 17.60 2.57
CA SER A 57 -14.16 16.49 2.86
C SER A 57 -14.90 15.19 3.10
N HIS A 58 -14.35 14.08 2.61
CA HIS A 58 -14.90 12.74 2.84
C HIS A 58 -13.79 11.71 3.02
N TRP A 59 -14.07 10.66 3.78
CA TRP A 59 -13.18 9.51 3.89
C TRP A 59 -13.35 8.62 2.67
N VAL A 60 -12.23 8.13 2.13
CA VAL A 60 -12.22 7.21 1.00
C VAL A 60 -12.37 5.79 1.50
N ASP A 61 -13.33 5.06 0.95
CA ASP A 61 -13.57 3.66 1.28
C ASP A 61 -12.44 2.75 0.78
N ALA A 62 -12.24 1.65 1.52
CA ALA A 62 -11.37 0.57 1.08
C ALA A 62 -11.91 -0.07 -0.22
N ARG A 63 -11.01 -0.58 -1.06
CA ARG A 63 -11.37 -1.21 -2.33
C ARG A 63 -11.37 -2.72 -2.20
N GLU A 64 -12.42 -3.38 -2.68
CA GLU A 64 -12.51 -4.86 -2.72
C GLU A 64 -11.35 -5.51 -3.49
N SER A 65 -10.76 -4.78 -4.46
CA SER A 65 -9.59 -5.25 -5.21
C SER A 65 -8.37 -5.48 -4.33
N ASP A 66 -8.22 -4.73 -3.24
CA ASP A 66 -7.09 -4.89 -2.33
C ASP A 66 -7.24 -6.20 -1.52
N ASP A 67 -8.47 -6.56 -1.10
CA ASP A 67 -8.76 -7.84 -0.44
C ASP A 67 -8.54 -9.05 -1.37
N ALA A 68 -8.89 -8.91 -2.65
CA ALA A 68 -8.61 -9.92 -3.66
C ALA A 68 -7.09 -10.10 -3.87
N ALA A 69 -6.32 -9.01 -3.88
CA ALA A 69 -4.86 -9.05 -3.98
C ALA A 69 -4.22 -9.76 -2.78
N LEU A 70 -4.71 -9.49 -1.56
CA LEU A 70 -4.23 -10.14 -0.34
C LEU A 70 -4.46 -11.66 -0.35
N ARG A 71 -5.63 -12.12 -0.82
CA ARG A 71 -5.98 -13.55 -0.87
C ARG A 71 -5.00 -14.40 -1.69
N ARG A 72 -4.28 -13.81 -2.67
CA ARG A 72 -3.25 -14.52 -3.45
C ARG A 72 -2.11 -15.05 -2.58
N TRP A 73 -1.88 -14.44 -1.42
CA TRP A 73 -0.78 -14.76 -0.51
C TRP A 73 -1.20 -15.68 0.64
N SER A 74 -2.50 -15.96 0.77
CA SER A 74 -3.04 -16.91 1.72
C SER A 74 -4.16 -17.70 1.03
N PRO A 75 -3.81 -18.59 0.08
CA PRO A 75 -4.76 -19.55 -0.42
C PRO A 75 -5.11 -20.47 0.74
N GLU A 76 -6.35 -20.40 1.22
CA GLU A 76 -6.95 -21.56 1.88
C GLU A 76 -6.95 -22.75 0.91
#